data_AF-A0A1G9SUJ2-F1
#
_entry.id   AF-A0A1G9SUJ2-F1
#
_cell.length_a   1.000
_cell.length_b   1.000
_cell.length_c   1.000
_cell.angle_alpha   90.00
_cell.angle_beta   90.00
_cell.angle_gamma   90.00
#
_symmetry.space_group_name_H-M   'P 1'
#
loop_
_entity.id
_entity.type
_entity.pdbx_description
1 polymer ?
#
loop_
_entity_poly.entity_id
_entity_poly.type
_entity_poly.pdbx_seq_one_letter_code
_entity_poly.pdbx_strand_id
1 'polypeptide(L)'
;MIRFRTKPTLVALAIFFFVTIVYSQFEAPHDGFTLIGFPFTFYKYSSGKMDPEYIHLSDLGFSAVNFILDLIILGFWISFLNYKKDRIYGAI
;
A
#
# COMPACT_ATOMS: atom_id res chain seq x y z
N MET A 1 -10.63 24.34 6.38
CA MET A 1 -11.36 23.04 6.37
C MET A 1 -11.06 22.35 5.04
N ILE A 2 -10.49 21.14 5.05
CA ILE A 2 -10.16 20.41 3.82
C ILE A 2 -11.47 19.89 3.21
N ARG A 3 -11.77 20.25 1.96
CA ARG A 3 -12.96 19.75 1.26
C ARG A 3 -12.56 18.58 0.37
N PHE A 4 -12.98 17.38 0.74
CA PHE A 4 -12.73 16.19 -0.08
C PHE A 4 -13.59 16.23 -1.34
N ARG A 5 -12.95 16.12 -2.51
CA ARG A 5 -13.59 16.02 -3.81
C ARG A 5 -13.38 14.62 -4.37
N THR A 6 -14.43 14.06 -4.97
CA THR A 6 -14.43 12.67 -5.47
C THR A 6 -13.34 12.42 -6.52
N LYS A 7 -13.17 13.34 -7.49
CA LYS A 7 -12.19 13.17 -8.59
C LYS A 7 -10.73 13.03 -8.11
N PRO A 8 -10.14 13.98 -7.35
CA PRO A 8 -8.76 13.84 -6.88
C PRO A 8 -8.58 12.67 -5.92
N THR A 9 -9.57 12.35 -5.09
CA THR A 9 -9.51 11.17 -4.21
C THR A 9 -9.47 9.87 -5.02
N LEU A 10 -10.28 9.72 -6.07
CA LEU A 10 -10.24 8.56 -6.96
C LEU A 10 -8.89 8.44 -7.67
N VAL A 11 -8.31 9.56 -8.13
CA VAL A 11 -6.97 9.58 -8.72
C VAL A 11 -5.92 9.12 -7.72
N ALA A 12 -5.98 9.62 -6.48
CA ALA A 12 -5.05 9.22 -5.42
C ALA A 12 -5.14 7.71 -5.12
N LEU A 13 -6.37 7.17 -5.03
CA LEU A 13 -6.60 5.75 -4.81
C LEU A 13 -6.10 4.89 -5.98
N ALA A 14 -6.34 5.32 -7.22
CA ALA A 14 -5.88 4.60 -8.40
C ALA A 14 -4.35 4.56 -8.49
N ILE A 15 -3.69 5.70 -8.23
CA ILE A 15 -2.22 5.77 -8.19
C ILE A 15 -1.69 4.86 -7.08
N PHE A 16 -2.25 4.99 -5.87
CA PHE A 16 -1.82 4.19 -4.72
C PHE A 16 -1.94 2.69 -5.02
N PHE A 17 -3.10 2.24 -5.50
CA PHE A 17 -3.34 0.86 -5.88
C PHE A 17 -2.36 0.35 -6.94
N PHE A 18 -2.14 1.15 -8.00
CA PHE A 18 -1.20 0.79 -9.05
C PHE A 18 0.23 0.65 -8.53
N VAL A 19 0.67 1.60 -7.71
CA VAL A 19 2.00 1.55 -7.08
C VAL A 19 2.11 0.35 -6.15
N THR A 20 1.10 0.06 -5.33
CA THR A 20 1.08 -1.14 -4.48
C THR A 20 1.26 -2.40 -5.31
N ILE A 21 0.56 -2.55 -6.44
CA ILE A 21 0.73 -3.73 -7.31
C ILE A 21 2.13 -3.81 -7.91
N VAL A 22 2.66 -2.70 -8.43
CA VAL A 22 3.98 -2.67 -9.09
C VAL A 22 5.11 -3.02 -8.12
N TYR A 23 5.00 -2.60 -6.87
CA TYR A 23 6.01 -2.87 -5.84
C TYR A 23 5.73 -4.17 -5.05
N SER A 24 4.59 -4.81 -5.27
CA SER A 24 4.32 -6.13 -4.71
C SER A 24 5.10 -7.19 -5.49
N GLN A 25 5.66 -8.16 -4.77
CA GLN A 25 6.37 -9.31 -5.35
C GLN A 25 5.45 -10.52 -5.30
N PHE A 26 5.35 -11.27 -6.39
CA PHE A 26 4.46 -12.43 -6.52
C PHE A 26 5.27 -13.68 -6.87
N GLU A 27 6.27 -14.02 -6.04
CA GLU A 27 7.26 -15.06 -6.34
C GLU A 27 6.95 -16.42 -5.67
N ALA A 28 5.79 -16.56 -5.02
CA ALA A 28 5.42 -17.77 -4.30
C ALA A 28 5.44 -19.13 -5.05
N PRO A 29 5.25 -19.27 -6.38
CA PRO A 29 5.09 -20.57 -7.03
C PRO A 29 6.27 -21.56 -6.96
N HIS A 30 7.50 -21.06 -6.73
CA HIS A 30 8.73 -21.88 -6.79
C HIS A 30 9.70 -21.56 -5.64
N ASP A 31 9.25 -21.69 -4.39
CA ASP A 31 10.02 -21.43 -3.15
C ASP A 31 10.27 -19.95 -2.81
N GLY A 32 9.62 -19.02 -3.53
CA GLY A 32 9.68 -17.59 -3.23
C GLY A 32 8.61 -17.09 -2.25
N PHE A 33 8.65 -15.79 -1.96
CA PHE A 33 7.65 -15.11 -1.15
C PHE A 33 6.76 -14.23 -2.02
N THR A 34 5.47 -14.22 -1.72
CA THR A 34 4.57 -13.14 -2.13
C THR A 34 4.62 -12.04 -1.07
N LEU A 35 5.03 -10.84 -1.47
CA LEU A 35 5.03 -9.63 -0.65
C LEU A 35 4.02 -8.65 -1.23
N ILE A 36 3.07 -8.20 -0.42
CA ILE A 36 2.07 -7.20 -0.81
C ILE A 36 2.19 -5.98 0.10
N GLY A 37 2.27 -4.81 -0.51
CA GLY A 37 2.21 -3.53 0.17
C GLY A 37 3.17 -2.49 -0.40
N PHE A 38 2.87 -1.21 -0.14
CA PHE A 38 3.73 -0.09 -0.51
C PHE A 38 3.34 1.18 0.27
N PRO A 39 4.32 1.91 0.86
CA PRO A 39 5.75 1.59 0.87
C PRO A 39 6.14 0.49 1.86
N PHE A 40 5.25 0.09 2.77
CA PHE A 40 5.53 -0.97 3.72
C PHE A 40 4.81 -2.25 3.31
N THR A 41 5.55 -3.36 3.26
CA THR A 41 4.95 -4.68 3.06
C THR A 41 4.08 -5.02 4.27
N PHE A 42 2.78 -5.04 4.07
CA PHE A 42 1.82 -5.37 5.13
C PHE A 42 1.31 -6.81 5.05
N TYR A 43 1.58 -7.52 3.96
CA TYR A 43 1.22 -8.92 3.85
C TYR A 43 2.35 -9.71 3.19
N LYS A 44 2.76 -10.78 3.85
CA LYS A 44 3.80 -11.69 3.37
C LYS A 44 3.30 -13.11 3.42
N TYR A 45 3.42 -13.83 2.31
CA TYR A 45 2.98 -15.21 2.17
C TYR A 45 4.05 -16.03 1.45
N SER A 46 4.15 -17.32 1.76
CA SER A 46 5.00 -18.28 1.02
C SER A 46 4.16 -19.49 0.65
N SER A 47 4.27 -19.97 -0.58
CA SER A 47 3.65 -21.24 -1.02
C SER A 47 4.65 -22.40 -1.12
N GLY A 48 5.94 -22.11 -0.92
CA GLY A 48 7.01 -23.10 -0.96
C GLY A 48 7.10 -23.96 0.29
N LYS A 49 7.86 -25.06 0.18
CA LYS A 49 8.19 -25.92 1.32
C LYS A 49 9.20 -25.18 2.21
N MET A 50 8.70 -24.35 3.11
CA MET A 50 9.54 -23.88 4.21
C MET A 50 9.87 -25.07 5.09
N ASP A 51 11.16 -25.25 5.33
CA ASP A 51 11.61 -26.19 6.34
C ASP A 51 10.94 -25.82 7.68
N PRO A 52 10.22 -26.76 8.33
CA PRO A 52 9.51 -26.53 9.59
C PRO A 52 10.36 -25.88 10.67
N GLU A 53 11.67 -26.12 10.64
CA GLU A 53 12.63 -25.51 11.57
C GLU A 53 12.72 -23.99 11.39
N TYR A 54 12.45 -23.43 10.21
CA TYR A 54 12.62 -22.00 9.93
C TYR A 54 11.29 -21.23 9.79
N ILE A 55 10.14 -21.90 9.87
CA ILE A 55 8.82 -21.25 9.76
C ILE A 55 8.65 -20.15 10.82
N HIS A 56 9.13 -20.40 12.05
CA HIS A 56 9.04 -19.44 13.15
C HIS A 56 9.95 -18.21 12.98
N LEU A 57 10.93 -18.28 12.07
CA LEU A 57 11.84 -17.18 11.73
C LEU A 57 11.32 -16.36 10.54
N SER A 58 10.38 -16.92 9.76
CA SER A 58 9.71 -16.20 8.68
C SER A 58 8.52 -15.42 9.24
N ASP A 59 8.64 -14.08 9.25
CA ASP A 59 7.54 -13.15 9.58
C ASP A 59 6.46 -13.20 8.48
N LEU A 60 5.71 -14.31 8.46
CA LEU A 60 4.62 -14.57 7.55
C LEU A 60 3.31 -14.01 8.09
N GLY A 61 2.42 -13.62 7.19
CA GLY A 61 1.08 -13.15 7.50
C GLY A 61 0.94 -11.64 7.35
N PHE A 62 0.01 -11.07 8.10
CA PHE A 62 -0.39 -9.68 7.99
C PHE A 62 0.20 -8.83 9.11
N SER A 63 0.92 -7.77 8.74
CA SER A 63 1.40 -6.74 9.65
C SER A 63 0.41 -5.59 9.69
N ALA A 64 -0.39 -5.53 10.77
CA ALA A 64 -1.34 -4.46 11.00
C ALA A 64 -0.67 -3.08 11.12
N VAL A 65 0.54 -3.04 11.70
CA VAL A 65 1.33 -1.80 11.84
C VAL A 65 1.69 -1.24 10.46
N ASN A 66 2.23 -2.09 9.58
CA ASN A 66 2.61 -1.67 8.22
C ASN A 66 1.38 -1.26 7.40
N PHE A 67 0.26 -1.97 7.56
CA PHE A 67 -1.00 -1.60 6.90
C PHE A 67 -1.51 -0.22 7.35
N ILE A 68 -1.48 0.06 8.64
CA ILE A 68 -1.90 1.37 9.18
C ILE A 68 -0.98 2.48 8.68
N LEU A 69 0.34 2.25 8.61
CA LEU A 69 1.29 3.22 8.06
C LEU A 69 0.99 3.54 6.59
N ASP A 70 0.71 2.51 5.78
CA ASP A 70 0.31 2.67 4.38
C ASP A 70 -1.00 3.48 4.25
N LEU A 71 -1.99 3.23 5.12
CA LEU A 71 -3.23 4.01 5.16
C LEU A 71 -3.02 5.48 5.56
N ILE A 72 -2.10 5.76 6.49
CA ILE A 72 -1.74 7.13 6.88
C ILE A 72 -1.11 7.86 5.69
N ILE A 73 -0.23 7.19 4.96
CA ILE A 73 0.42 7.75 3.76
C ILE A 73 -0.61 8.03 2.67
N LEU A 74 -1.54 7.11 2.44
CA LEU A 74 -2.66 7.32 1.52
C LEU A 74 -3.53 8.53 1.94
N GLY A 75 -3.87 8.63 3.23
CA GLY A 75 -4.62 9.75 3.78
C GLY A 75 -3.92 11.10 3.58
N PHE A 76 -2.60 11.13 3.76
CA PHE A 76 -1.77 12.30 3.48
C PHE A 76 -1.80 12.66 1.99
N TRP A 77 -1.65 11.69 1.08
CA TRP A 77 -1.72 11.90 -0.36
C TRP A 77 -3.08 12.43 -0.83
N ILE A 78 -4.18 11.85 -0.33
CA ILE A 78 -5.53 12.32 -0.62
C ILE A 78 -5.68 13.77 -0.17
N SER A 79 -5.25 14.09 1.06
CA SER A 79 -5.34 15.45 1.61
C SER A 79 -4.50 16.43 0.80
N PHE A 80 -3.29 16.05 0.41
CA PHE A 80 -2.38 16.86 -0.40
C PHE A 80 -2.94 17.17 -1.79
N LEU A 81 -3.47 16.16 -2.50
CA LEU A 81 -4.05 16.34 -3.83
C LEU A 81 -5.33 17.18 -3.79
N ASN A 82 -6.18 16.99 -2.77
CA ASN A 82 -7.35 17.84 -2.56
C ASN A 82 -6.95 19.29 -2.27
N TYR A 83 -5.95 19.52 -1.40
CA TYR A 83 -5.43 20.85 -1.11
C TYR A 83 -4.86 21.54 -2.36
N LYS A 84 -4.05 20.84 -3.16
CA LYS A 84 -3.50 21.39 -4.41
C LYS A 84 -4.60 21.77 -5.39
N LYS A 85 -5.63 20.92 -5.52
CA LYS A 85 -6.77 21.20 -6.39
C LYS A 85 -7.53 22.44 -5.93
N ASP A 86 -7.82 22.58 -4.64
CA ASP A 86 -8.50 23.76 -4.11
C ASP A 86 -7.69 25.04 -4.34
N ARG A 87 -6.36 24.98 -4.25
CA ARG A 87 -5.46 26.12 -4.55
C ARG A 87 -5.46 26.51 -6.03
N ILE A 88 -5.59 25.55 -6.95
CA ILE A 88 -5.57 25.79 -8.41
C ILE A 88 -6.93 26.32 -8.89
N TYR A 89 -8.03 25.73 -8.43
CA TYR A 89 -9.38 26.09 -8.87
C TYR A 89 -10.07 27.14 -7.99
N GLY A 90 -9.53 27.46 -6.81
CA GLY A 90 -9.97 28.56 -5.96
C GLY A 90 -9.20 29.86 -6.17
N ALA A 91 -8.26 29.89 -7.11
CA ALA A 91 -7.51 31.08 -7.54
C ALA A 91 -8.08 31.70 -8.84
N ILE A 92 -9.28 31.28 -9.25
CA ILE A 92 -10.08 31.86 -10.33
C ILE A 92 -11.39 32.34 -9.73
#